data_AF-A0A821ZIC8-F1
#
_entry.id   AF-A0A821ZIC8-F1
#
_cell.length_a   1.000
_cell.length_b   1.000
_cell.length_c   1.000
_cell.angle_alpha   90.00
_cell.angle_beta   90.00
_cell.angle_gamma   90.00
#
_symmetry.space_group_name_H-M   'P 1'
#
loop_
_entity.id
_entity.type
_entity.pdbx_description
1 polymer ?
#
loop_
_entity_poly.entity_id
_entity_poly.type
_entity_poly.pdbx_seq_one_letter_code
_entity_poly.pdbx_strand_id
1 'polypeptide(L)'
;MRTAILYGAAMASGALDGILTYGISHMKDIGGLKPWQWTFLLEGSPIIPLGIITYLFLDNIPNAVQWLNNMEKQLLTNLLRNDAGVADSESTSGTRFSWLQVRYVFIDWRIYFYGLINIGNATVLIYREVDKPAYRRGHLICAGMTAGSLILTIILRICLMRENHRRKNLSPEEYAREAAVKEPCDWVS
;
A
#
# COMPACT_ATOMS: atom_id res chain seq x y z
N MET A 1 6.46 10.48 -3.56
CA MET A 1 5.32 11.27 -4.07
C MET A 1 4.15 10.39 -4.48
N ARG A 2 4.34 9.35 -5.30
CA ARG A 2 3.27 8.39 -5.67
C ARG A 2 2.52 7.79 -4.46
N THR A 3 3.26 7.26 -3.49
CA THR A 3 2.66 6.70 -2.25
C THR A 3 1.88 7.72 -1.44
N ALA A 4 2.34 8.97 -1.36
CA ALA A 4 1.64 10.03 -0.62
C ALA A 4 0.28 10.38 -1.23
N ILE A 5 0.17 10.38 -2.57
CA ILE A 5 -1.10 10.61 -3.27
C ILE A 5 -2.07 9.46 -3.01
N LEU A 6 -1.59 8.21 -3.08
CA LEU A 6 -2.41 7.02 -2.79
C LEU A 6 -2.92 7.01 -1.34
N TYR A 7 -2.05 7.34 -0.39
CA TYR A 7 -2.44 7.45 1.02
C TYR A 7 -3.41 8.61 1.28
N GLY A 8 -3.20 9.75 0.63
CA GLY A 8 -4.13 10.88 0.70
C GLY A 8 -5.52 10.53 0.16
N ALA A 9 -5.58 9.83 -0.98
CA ALA A 9 -6.83 9.35 -1.56
C ALA A 9 -7.54 8.35 -0.66
N ALA A 10 -6.81 7.43 -0.01
CA ALA A 10 -7.38 6.47 0.94
C ALA A 10 -8.02 7.17 2.16
N MET A 11 -7.35 8.19 2.71
CA MET A 11 -7.89 8.98 3.83
C MET A 11 -9.14 9.78 3.41
N ALA A 12 -9.13 10.37 2.21
CA ALA A 12 -10.28 11.07 1.66
C ALA A 12 -11.48 10.13 1.44
N SER A 13 -11.22 8.91 0.93
CA SER A 13 -12.24 7.88 0.76
C SER A 13 -12.92 7.54 2.09
N GLY A 14 -12.16 7.40 3.18
CA GLY A 14 -12.73 7.12 4.51
C GLY A 14 -13.66 8.23 5.02
N ALA A 15 -13.36 9.50 4.72
CA ALA A 15 -14.25 10.61 5.08
C ALA A 15 -15.55 10.60 4.24
N LEU A 16 -15.46 10.25 2.96
CA LEU A 16 -16.61 10.14 2.06
C LEU A 16 -17.51 8.96 2.42
N ASP A 17 -16.92 7.83 2.82
CA ASP A 17 -17.65 6.63 3.25
C ASP A 17 -18.56 6.90 4.47
N GLY A 18 -18.09 7.72 5.42
CA GLY A 18 -18.91 8.14 6.56
C GLY A 18 -20.16 8.96 6.16
N ILE A 19 -20.02 9.85 5.17
CA ILE A 19 -21.14 10.65 4.65
C ILE A 19 -22.11 9.77 3.86
N LEU A 20 -21.58 8.85 3.05
CA LEU A 20 -22.39 7.89 2.30
C LEU A 20 -23.20 6.99 3.24
N THR A 21 -22.56 6.46 4.28
CA THR A 21 -23.21 5.64 5.30
C THR A 21 -24.29 6.42 6.05
N TYR A 22 -24.05 7.70 6.36
CA TYR A 22 -25.08 8.57 6.93
C TYR A 22 -26.28 8.74 5.99
N GLY A 23 -26.06 8.94 4.68
CA GLY A 23 -27.12 8.97 3.68
C GLY A 23 -27.91 7.65 3.61
N ILE A 24 -27.22 6.51 3.63
CA ILE A 24 -27.83 5.17 3.60
C ILE A 24 -28.66 4.88 4.86
N SER A 25 -28.26 5.41 6.02
CA SER A 25 -29.02 5.24 7.27
C SER A 25 -30.43 5.84 7.20
N HIS A 26 -30.65 6.84 6.32
CA HIS A 26 -31.96 7.45 6.09
C HIS A 26 -32.80 6.72 5.03
N MET A 27 -32.20 5.77 4.28
CA MET A 27 -32.88 4.97 3.27
C MET A 27 -33.52 3.71 3.87
N LYS A 28 -34.37 3.92 4.87
CA LYS A 28 -35.17 2.83 5.47
C LYS A 28 -36.46 2.63 4.67
N ASP A 29 -36.76 1.38 4.34
CA ASP A 29 -37.98 0.95 3.61
C ASP A 29 -38.07 1.39 2.13
N ILE A 30 -36.99 1.91 1.55
CA ILE A 30 -36.89 2.16 0.10
C ILE A 30 -36.67 0.82 -0.62
N GLY A 31 -37.66 0.39 -1.41
CA GLY A 31 -37.60 -0.84 -2.20
C GLY A 31 -37.68 -2.15 -1.39
N GLY A 32 -38.09 -2.09 -0.12
CA GLY A 32 -38.20 -3.27 0.76
C GLY A 32 -36.86 -3.88 1.21
N LEU A 33 -35.75 -3.20 0.92
CA LEU A 33 -34.40 -3.65 1.25
C LEU A 33 -33.90 -3.03 2.56
N LYS A 34 -33.05 -3.77 3.27
CA LYS A 34 -32.38 -3.29 4.48
C LYS A 34 -31.24 -2.33 4.08
N PRO A 35 -30.90 -1.32 4.90
CA PRO A 35 -29.85 -0.34 4.59
C PRO A 35 -28.50 -0.96 4.22
N TRP A 36 -28.10 -2.06 4.87
CA TRP A 36 -26.86 -2.76 4.55
C TRP A 36 -26.80 -3.32 3.12
N GLN A 37 -27.95 -3.67 2.51
CA GLN A 37 -28.03 -4.15 1.14
C GLN A 37 -27.79 -3.01 0.14
N TRP A 38 -28.29 -1.81 0.46
CA TRP A 38 -28.05 -0.61 -0.33
C TRP A 38 -26.58 -0.20 -0.32
N THR A 39 -25.85 -0.41 0.79
CA THR A 39 -24.39 -0.20 0.84
C THR A 39 -23.67 -1.05 -0.19
N PHE A 40 -23.92 -2.36 -0.22
CA PHE A 40 -23.28 -3.26 -1.19
C PHE A 40 -23.64 -2.93 -2.64
N LEU A 41 -24.89 -2.53 -2.90
CA LEU A 41 -25.32 -2.14 -4.25
C LEU A 41 -24.66 -0.84 -4.71
N LEU A 42 -24.62 0.18 -3.87
CA LEU A 42 -24.06 1.49 -4.24
C LEU A 42 -22.54 1.45 -4.36
N GLU A 43 -21.86 0.70 -3.51
CA GLU A 43 -20.40 0.57 -3.54
C GLU A 43 -19.93 -0.44 -4.59
N GLY A 44 -20.64 -1.57 -4.73
CA GLY A 44 -20.28 -2.63 -5.67
C GLY A 44 -20.63 -2.32 -7.13
N SER A 45 -21.75 -1.64 -7.38
CA SER A 45 -22.22 -1.38 -8.76
C SER A 45 -21.26 -0.55 -9.62
N PRO A 46 -20.56 0.50 -9.15
CA PRO A 46 -19.60 1.24 -9.99
C PRO A 46 -18.29 0.47 -10.21
N ILE A 47 -17.94 -0.49 -9.35
CA ILE A 47 -16.68 -1.25 -9.46
C ILE A 47 -16.74 -2.23 -10.64
N ILE A 48 -17.90 -2.85 -10.90
CA ILE A 48 -18.09 -3.79 -12.00
C ILE A 48 -17.76 -3.19 -13.37
N PRO A 49 -18.38 -2.07 -13.81
CA PRO A 49 -18.06 -1.45 -15.09
C PRO A 49 -16.64 -0.88 -15.10
N LEU A 50 -16.14 -0.37 -13.97
CA LEU A 50 -14.76 0.11 -13.88
C LEU A 50 -13.75 -1.03 -14.09
N GLY A 51 -14.03 -2.23 -13.58
CA GLY A 51 -13.23 -3.43 -13.81
C GLY A 51 -13.22 -3.84 -15.29
N ILE A 52 -14.37 -3.77 -15.97
CA ILE A 52 -14.49 -4.03 -17.40
C ILE A 52 -13.70 -3.00 -18.21
N ILE A 53 -13.86 -1.71 -17.91
CA ILE A 53 -13.12 -0.62 -18.56
C ILE A 53 -11.62 -0.83 -18.34
N THR A 54 -11.19 -1.13 -17.11
CA THR A 54 -9.78 -1.39 -16.80
C THR A 54 -9.27 -2.58 -17.60
N TYR A 55 -10.01 -3.67 -17.69
CA TYR A 55 -9.61 -4.82 -18.49
C TYR A 55 -9.43 -4.50 -19.98
N LEU A 56 -10.27 -3.61 -20.54
CA LEU A 56 -10.20 -3.20 -21.94
C LEU A 56 -9.11 -2.16 -22.22
N PHE A 57 -8.78 -1.30 -21.25
CA PHE A 57 -7.80 -0.22 -21.41
C PHE A 57 -6.40 -0.57 -20.90
N LEU A 58 -6.27 -1.59 -20.03
CA LEU A 58 -4.99 -1.96 -19.44
C LEU A 58 -4.25 -2.94 -20.37
N ASP A 59 -3.47 -2.38 -21.27
CA ASP A 59 -2.55 -3.15 -22.12
C ASP A 59 -1.43 -3.78 -21.27
N ASN A 60 -1.28 -5.10 -21.35
CA ASN A 60 -0.27 -5.86 -20.59
C ASN A 60 1.18 -5.72 -21.13
N ILE A 61 1.39 -4.98 -22.22
CA ILE A 61 2.68 -4.92 -22.90
C ILE A 61 3.10 -3.46 -23.09
N PRO A 62 4.29 -3.03 -22.62
CA PRO A 62 4.79 -1.65 -22.77
C PRO A 62 4.75 -1.13 -24.22
N ASN A 63 4.93 -2.03 -25.18
CA ASN A 63 4.91 -1.71 -26.62
C ASN A 63 3.48 -1.55 -27.18
N ALA A 64 2.49 -2.23 -26.61
CA ALA A 64 1.09 -2.17 -27.05
C ALA A 64 0.39 -0.88 -26.61
N VAL A 65 0.91 -0.22 -25.57
CA VAL A 65 0.34 0.99 -24.99
C VAL A 65 0.28 2.13 -26.03
N GLN A 66 -0.90 2.51 -26.49
CA GLN A 66 -1.04 3.56 -27.51
C GLN A 66 -0.91 4.98 -26.95
N TRP A 67 -1.10 5.17 -25.63
CA TRP A 67 -1.05 6.48 -24.99
C TRP A 67 0.37 6.94 -24.62
N LEU A 68 1.36 6.05 -24.68
CA LEU A 68 2.74 6.32 -24.25
C LEU A 68 3.62 6.66 -25.45
N ASN A 69 4.43 7.73 -25.35
CA ASN A 69 5.29 8.17 -26.45
C ASN A 69 6.44 7.17 -26.68
N ASN A 70 7.00 7.11 -27.90
CA ASN A 70 8.06 6.13 -28.23
C ASN A 70 9.29 6.25 -27.31
N MET A 71 9.64 7.47 -26.90
CA MET A 71 10.73 7.72 -25.94
C MET A 71 10.39 7.20 -24.53
N GLU A 72 9.15 7.38 -24.09
CA GLU A 72 8.68 6.90 -22.78
C GLU A 72 8.58 5.38 -22.73
N LYS A 73 8.20 4.73 -23.85
CA LYS A 73 8.23 3.27 -23.99
C LYS A 73 9.64 2.70 -23.83
N GLN A 74 10.63 3.34 -24.46
CA GLN A 74 12.04 2.93 -24.33
C GLN A 74 12.55 3.13 -22.90
N LEU A 75 12.21 4.27 -22.28
CA LEU A 75 12.53 4.52 -20.88
C LEU A 75 11.89 3.47 -19.96
N LEU A 76 10.61 3.17 -20.15
CA LEU A 76 9.87 2.18 -19.36
C LEU A 76 10.46 0.78 -19.54
N THR A 77 10.85 0.41 -20.76
CA THR A 77 11.51 -0.88 -21.03
C THR A 77 12.87 -0.97 -20.36
N ASN A 78 13.65 0.12 -20.36
CA ASN A 78 14.95 0.16 -19.68
C ASN A 78 14.81 0.15 -18.16
N LEU A 79 13.80 0.83 -17.60
CA LEU A 79 13.48 0.79 -16.18
C LEU A 79 13.01 -0.60 -15.76
N LEU A 80 12.11 -1.23 -16.53
CA LEU A 80 11.66 -2.59 -16.28
C LEU A 80 12.82 -3.59 -16.32
N ARG A 81 13.79 -3.42 -17.23
CA ARG A 81 15.02 -4.23 -17.27
C ARG A 81 15.95 -3.99 -16.08
N ASN A 82 16.01 -2.77 -15.55
CA ASN A 82 16.85 -2.44 -14.40
C ASN A 82 16.19 -2.82 -13.06
N ASP A 83 14.87 -2.71 -12.94
CA ASP A 83 14.10 -3.11 -11.76
C ASP A 83 13.89 -4.63 -11.70
N ALA A 84 13.77 -5.29 -12.86
CA ALA A 84 13.85 -6.74 -12.97
C ALA A 84 15.31 -7.16 -13.18
N GLY A 85 16.14 -7.01 -12.14
CA GLY A 85 17.49 -7.58 -12.15
C GLY A 85 17.44 -9.05 -12.64
N VAL A 86 18.17 -9.34 -13.71
CA VAL A 86 18.44 -10.70 -14.24
C VAL A 86 17.18 -11.57 -14.39
N ALA A 87 16.24 -11.15 -15.23
CA ALA A 87 15.33 -12.08 -15.88
C ALA A 87 15.50 -11.90 -17.38
N ASP A 88 16.18 -12.87 -17.98
CA ASP A 88 16.64 -12.86 -19.37
C ASP A 88 15.57 -12.37 -20.35
N SER A 89 16.06 -11.53 -21.27
CA SER A 89 15.40 -11.25 -22.53
C SER A 89 14.99 -12.54 -23.21
N GLU A 90 13.76 -12.59 -23.70
CA GLU A 90 13.14 -13.72 -24.41
C GLU A 90 12.55 -14.81 -23.52
N SER A 91 11.48 -14.49 -22.79
CA SER A 91 10.27 -15.33 -22.74
C SER A 91 9.21 -14.72 -21.83
N THR A 92 8.02 -14.54 -22.40
CA THR A 92 6.76 -15.06 -21.84
C THR A 92 6.61 -15.04 -20.31
N SER A 93 5.72 -14.17 -19.83
CA SER A 93 4.89 -14.43 -18.64
C SER A 93 5.62 -14.67 -17.30
N GLY A 94 5.58 -13.63 -16.47
CA GLY A 94 5.69 -13.79 -15.02
C GLY A 94 7.07 -13.44 -14.48
N THR A 95 7.12 -12.34 -13.72
CA THR A 95 7.94 -12.30 -12.51
C THR A 95 7.82 -13.66 -11.83
N ARG A 96 8.85 -14.50 -11.89
CA ARG A 96 8.83 -15.82 -11.27
C ARG A 96 8.53 -15.61 -9.79
N PHE A 97 7.33 -16.00 -9.36
CA PHE A 97 6.91 -15.88 -7.98
C PHE A 97 7.85 -16.72 -7.11
N SER A 98 8.82 -16.06 -6.50
CA SER A 98 9.79 -16.72 -5.63
C SER A 98 9.23 -16.77 -4.23
N TRP A 99 8.85 -17.97 -3.78
CA TRP A 99 8.47 -18.25 -2.39
C TRP A 99 9.54 -17.80 -1.38
N LEU A 100 10.79 -17.70 -1.83
CA LEU A 100 11.88 -17.18 -1.03
C LEU A 100 11.70 -15.68 -0.75
N GLN A 101 11.36 -14.87 -1.76
CA GLN A 101 11.08 -13.44 -1.58
C GLN A 101 9.93 -13.22 -0.60
N VAL A 102 8.88 -14.04 -0.69
CA VAL A 102 7.77 -14.03 0.27
C VAL A 102 8.28 -14.27 1.70
N ARG A 103 9.13 -15.28 1.90
CA ARG A 103 9.73 -15.56 3.21
C ARG A 103 10.59 -14.39 3.73
N TYR A 104 11.33 -13.69 2.87
CA TYR A 104 12.10 -12.50 3.29
C TYR A 104 11.20 -11.36 3.76
N VAL A 105 10.08 -11.12 3.07
CA VAL A 105 9.07 -10.14 3.49
C VAL A 105 8.54 -10.49 4.88
N PHE A 106 8.28 -11.76 5.17
CA PHE A 106 7.86 -12.17 6.51
C PHE A 106 8.94 -12.05 7.60
N ILE A 107 10.22 -11.94 7.24
CA ILE A 107 11.32 -11.83 8.21
C ILE A 107 11.77 -10.37 8.36
N ASP A 108 11.38 -9.47 7.47
CA ASP A 108 11.79 -8.07 7.53
C ASP A 108 11.15 -7.35 8.73
N TRP A 109 12.00 -7.01 9.70
CA TRP A 109 11.63 -6.26 10.90
C TRP A 109 10.90 -4.94 10.59
N ARG A 110 11.19 -4.31 9.43
CA ARG A 110 10.56 -3.04 9.04
C ARG A 110 9.06 -3.18 8.85
N ILE A 111 8.59 -4.34 8.38
CA ILE A 111 7.17 -4.62 8.15
C ILE A 111 6.43 -4.72 9.48
N TYR A 112 7.02 -5.37 10.48
CA TYR A 112 6.45 -5.45 11.82
C TYR A 112 6.34 -4.08 12.50
N PHE A 113 7.38 -3.25 12.39
CA PHE A 113 7.34 -1.88 12.90
C PHE A 113 6.26 -1.04 12.22
N TYR A 114 6.13 -1.18 10.90
CA TYR A 114 5.09 -0.50 10.14
C TYR A 114 3.68 -0.97 10.51
N GLY A 115 3.49 -2.27 10.73
CA GLY A 115 2.24 -2.85 11.22
C GLY A 115 1.87 -2.33 12.61
N LEU A 116 2.83 -2.26 13.53
CA LEU A 116 2.62 -1.74 14.88
C LEU A 116 2.19 -0.27 14.90
N ILE A 117 2.80 0.56 14.04
CA ILE A 117 2.41 1.97 13.84
C ILE A 117 0.95 2.07 13.38
N ASN A 118 0.52 1.21 12.44
CA ASN A 118 -0.85 1.20 11.92
C ASN A 118 -1.89 0.74 12.95
N ILE A 119 -1.57 -0.29 13.75
CA ILE A 119 -2.44 -0.74 14.85
C ILE A 119 -2.66 0.40 15.86
N GLY A 120 -1.60 1.16 16.18
CA GLY A 120 -1.72 2.35 17.05
C GLY A 120 -2.68 3.41 16.50
N ASN A 121 -2.71 3.61 15.18
CA ASN A 121 -3.62 4.56 14.52
C ASN A 121 -5.07 4.05 14.46
N ALA A 122 -5.29 2.73 14.32
CA ALA A 122 -6.64 2.16 14.26
C ALA A 122 -7.40 2.25 15.59
N THR A 123 -6.69 2.33 16.72
CA THR A 123 -7.30 2.37 18.07
C THR A 123 -8.08 3.66 18.36
N VAL A 124 -7.99 4.68 17.51
CA VAL A 124 -8.75 5.95 17.62
C VAL A 124 -10.28 5.74 17.55
N LEU A 125 -10.75 4.55 17.18
CA LEU A 125 -12.17 4.24 16.98
C LEU A 125 -12.88 3.65 18.22
N ILE A 126 -12.20 3.47 19.36
CA ILE A 126 -12.82 2.83 20.54
C ILE A 126 -13.44 3.89 21.47
N TYR A 127 -14.66 4.33 21.15
CA TYR A 127 -15.49 5.13 22.06
C TYR A 127 -16.50 4.25 22.77
N ARG A 128 -16.28 4.00 24.06
CA ARG A 128 -17.17 3.15 24.87
C ARG A 128 -18.36 3.97 25.38
N GLU A 129 -19.58 3.49 25.12
CA GLU A 129 -20.87 4.11 25.51
C GLU A 129 -20.93 4.53 27.00
N VAL A 130 -20.27 3.79 27.89
CA VAL A 130 -20.27 4.01 29.34
C VAL A 130 -19.53 5.28 29.79
N ASP A 131 -18.73 5.91 28.94
CA ASP A 131 -17.94 7.10 29.27
C ASP A 131 -18.60 8.41 28.73
N LYS A 132 -19.87 8.36 28.30
CA LYS A 132 -20.69 9.54 27.95
C LYS A 132 -20.87 10.45 29.19
N PRO A 133 -20.85 11.80 29.05
CA PRO A 133 -20.78 12.57 27.80
C PRO A 133 -19.36 13.02 27.40
N ALA A 134 -18.38 12.96 28.30
CA ALA A 134 -17.08 13.62 28.10
C ALA A 134 -15.96 12.69 27.59
N TYR A 135 -16.15 11.36 27.57
CA TYR A 135 -15.24 10.36 27.00
C TYR A 135 -13.74 10.51 27.35
N ARG A 136 -13.43 11.11 28.52
CA ARG A 136 -12.06 11.53 28.88
C ARG A 136 -11.04 10.40 28.86
N ARG A 137 -11.44 9.20 29.29
CA ARG A 137 -10.58 8.01 29.30
C ARG A 137 -10.26 7.53 27.88
N GLY A 138 -11.24 7.55 26.99
CA GLY A 138 -11.03 7.24 25.57
C GLY A 138 -10.07 8.23 24.91
N HIS A 139 -10.28 9.53 25.13
CA HIS A 139 -9.37 10.57 24.62
C HIS A 139 -7.94 10.45 25.16
N LEU A 140 -7.77 10.13 26.44
CA LEU A 140 -6.45 9.94 27.05
C LEU A 140 -5.71 8.72 26.47
N ILE A 141 -6.40 7.60 26.30
CA ILE A 141 -5.84 6.39 25.68
C ILE A 141 -5.45 6.67 24.22
N CYS A 142 -6.33 7.36 23.46
CA CYS A 142 -6.04 7.75 22.09
C CYS A 142 -4.82 8.67 22.00
N ALA A 143 -4.76 9.73 22.82
CA ALA A 143 -3.64 10.66 22.83
C ALA A 143 -2.32 9.96 23.17
N GLY A 144 -2.34 9.04 24.14
CA GLY A 144 -1.16 8.23 24.51
C GLY A 144 -0.69 7.31 23.37
N MET A 145 -1.61 6.62 22.71
CA MET A 145 -1.28 5.72 21.59
C MET A 145 -0.78 6.49 20.36
N THR A 146 -1.41 7.61 20.01
CA THR A 146 -0.96 8.47 18.92
C THR A 146 0.44 9.03 19.21
N ALA A 147 0.70 9.49 20.44
CA ALA A 147 2.03 9.94 20.83
C ALA A 147 3.07 8.81 20.74
N GLY A 148 2.74 7.60 21.19
CA GLY A 148 3.61 6.42 21.06
C GLY A 148 3.90 6.06 19.59
N SER A 149 2.88 6.10 18.73
CA SER A 149 3.01 5.86 17.29
C SER A 149 3.88 6.91 16.60
N LEU A 150 3.74 8.18 16.99
CA LEU A 150 4.59 9.27 16.50
C LEU A 150 6.06 9.08 16.89
N ILE A 151 6.32 8.71 18.16
CA ILE A 151 7.68 8.44 18.65
C ILE A 151 8.28 7.27 17.87
N LEU A 152 7.54 6.16 17.72
CA LEU A 152 7.98 4.99 16.97
C LEU A 152 8.27 5.33 15.50
N THR A 153 7.43 6.16 14.90
CA THR A 153 7.61 6.66 13.52
C THR A 153 8.88 7.50 13.39
N ILE A 154 9.16 8.38 14.35
CA ILE A 154 10.38 9.19 14.36
C ILE A 154 11.62 8.29 14.48
N ILE A 155 11.58 7.29 15.36
CA ILE A 155 12.67 6.31 15.53
C ILE A 155 12.91 5.54 14.23
N LEU A 156 11.86 4.97 13.65
CA LEU A 156 11.95 4.23 12.38
C LEU A 156 12.50 5.13 11.26
N ARG A 157 12.04 6.38 11.19
CA ARG A 157 12.53 7.36 10.20
C ARG A 157 14.02 7.64 10.39
N ILE A 158 14.49 7.82 11.62
CA ILE A 158 15.93 8.01 11.90
C ILE A 158 16.72 6.76 11.50
N CYS A 159 16.25 5.56 11.85
CA CYS A 159 16.90 4.30 11.47
C CYS A 159 16.97 4.13 9.94
N LEU A 160 15.88 4.40 9.24
CA LEU A 160 15.83 4.33 7.78
C LEU A 160 16.70 5.40 7.12
N MET A 161 16.74 6.63 7.65
CA MET A 161 17.63 7.67 7.13
C MET A 161 19.09 7.33 7.34
N ARG A 162 19.45 6.77 8.52
CA ARG A 162 20.82 6.28 8.78
C ARG A 162 21.21 5.17 7.83
N GLU A 163 20.33 4.19 7.62
CA GLU A 163 20.59 3.08 6.69
C GLU A 163 20.65 3.56 5.23
N ASN A 164 19.80 4.50 4.83
CA ASN A 164 19.87 5.11 3.49
C ASN A 164 21.14 5.94 3.32
N HIS A 165 21.59 6.66 4.34
CA HIS A 165 22.84 7.41 4.31
C HIS A 165 24.05 6.47 4.25
N ARG A 166 24.02 5.35 4.99
CA ARG A 166 25.04 4.29 4.88
C ARG A 166 25.12 3.78 3.44
N ARG A 167 23.97 3.48 2.82
CA ARG A 167 23.85 2.99 1.42
C ARG A 167 24.40 3.94 0.38
N LYS A 168 24.32 5.25 0.59
CA LYS A 168 24.88 6.25 -0.34
C LYS A 168 26.41 6.32 -0.32
N ASN A 169 27.03 5.86 0.77
CA ASN A 169 28.48 5.89 0.94
C ASN A 169 29.16 4.59 0.46
N LEU A 170 28.38 3.60 0.02
CA LEU A 170 28.90 2.36 -0.57
C LEU A 170 29.30 2.61 -2.03
N SER A 171 30.43 2.04 -2.45
CA SER A 171 30.80 2.01 -3.86
C SER A 171 29.76 1.23 -4.68
N PRO A 172 29.60 1.50 -5.99
CA PRO A 172 28.66 0.76 -6.83
C PRO A 172 28.88 -0.76 -6.79
N GLU A 173 30.14 -1.20 -6.70
CA GLU A 173 30.50 -2.62 -6.59
C GLU A 173 30.14 -3.23 -5.23
N GLU A 174 30.38 -2.53 -4.12
CA GLU A 174 29.97 -3.00 -2.80
C GLU A 174 28.45 -2.98 -2.63
N TYR A 175 27.77 -2.01 -3.23
CA TYR A 175 26.31 -1.97 -3.26
C TYR A 175 25.74 -3.17 -4.02
N ALA A 176 26.31 -3.49 -5.20
CA ALA A 176 25.94 -4.66 -5.98
C ALA A 176 26.22 -5.97 -5.21
N ARG A 177 27.34 -6.06 -4.48
CA ARG A 177 27.64 -7.21 -3.61
C ARG A 177 26.68 -7.33 -2.43
N GLU A 178 26.37 -6.24 -1.71
CA GLU A 178 25.39 -6.26 -0.63
C GLU A 178 23.97 -6.61 -1.13
N ALA A 179 23.61 -6.16 -2.34
CA ALA A 179 22.36 -6.52 -2.99
C ALA A 179 22.33 -8.00 -3.39
N ALA A 180 23.41 -8.53 -3.98
CA ALA A 180 23.56 -9.94 -4.33
C ALA A 180 23.66 -10.87 -3.11
N VAL A 181 24.10 -10.39 -1.94
CA VAL A 181 24.04 -11.16 -0.69
C VAL A 181 22.63 -11.18 -0.11
N LYS A 182 21.83 -10.14 -0.37
CA LYS A 182 20.42 -10.04 0.06
C LYS A 182 19.45 -10.75 -0.87
N GLU A 183 19.74 -10.78 -2.16
CA GLU A 183 19.05 -11.58 -3.16
C GLU A 183 19.80 -12.91 -3.28
N PRO A 184 19.29 -14.02 -2.73
CA PRO A 184 19.99 -15.30 -2.79
C PRO A 184 19.90 -15.88 -4.20
N CYS A 185 20.70 -15.35 -5.11
CA CYS A 185 20.84 -15.79 -6.48
C CYS A 185 22.28 -16.24 -6.74
N ASP A 186 22.77 -17.19 -5.93
CA ASP A 186 24.09 -17.83 -6.13
C ASP A 186 24.11 -19.31 -5.66
N TRP A 187 23.11 -20.11 -6.05
CA TRP A 187 23.19 -21.58 -5.83
C TRP A 187 22.58 -22.44 -6.95
N VAL A 188 22.54 -21.93 -8.18
CA VAL A 188 22.28 -22.78 -9.36
C VAL A 188 23.39 -22.56 -10.38
N SER A 189 24.53 -23.20 -10.09
CA SER A 189 25.38 -23.82 -11.12
C SER A 189 24.70 -25.08 -11.65
#